data_AF-A0AAJ4BEI2-F1
#
_entry.id   AF-A0AAJ4BEI2-F1
#
_cell.length_a   1.000
_cell.length_b   1.000
_cell.length_c   1.000
_cell.angle_alpha   90.00
_cell.angle_beta   90.00
_cell.angle_gamma   90.00
#
_symmetry.space_group_name_H-M   'P 1'
#
loop_
_entity.id
_entity.type
_entity.pdbx_description
1 polymer ?
#
loop_
_entity_poly.entity_id
_entity_poly.type
_entity_poly.pdbx_seq_one_letter_code
_entity_poly.pdbx_strand_id
1 'polypeptide(L)' 'MNYYSGYREQLLSDAKRSRNDVSDLMEQNSGSEADMDLFYELVMTNRKSEYAFTEHIRARHMLLKSGLDSGQ' A
#
# COMPACT_ATOMS: atom_id res chain seq x y z
N MET A 1 -19.52 -7.91 13.86
CA MET A 1 -18.77 -7.54 12.63
C MET A 1 -17.29 -7.69 12.93
N ASN A 2 -16.54 -8.43 12.11
CA ASN A 2 -15.09 -8.54 12.27
C ASN A 2 -14.44 -7.39 11.48
N TYR A 3 -14.04 -6.33 12.18
CA TYR A 3 -13.49 -5.10 11.58
C TYR A 3 -12.23 -5.36 10.73
N TYR A 4 -11.54 -6.47 10.97
CA TYR A 4 -10.34 -6.87 10.24
C TYR A 4 -10.61 -7.81 9.07
N SER A 5 -11.84 -8.30 8.88
CA SER A 5 -12.15 -9.16 7.73
C SER A 5 -12.09 -8.33 6.45
N GLY A 6 -11.26 -8.73 5.50
CA GLY A 6 -11.09 -8.00 4.23
C GLY A 6 -10.07 -6.87 4.27
N TYR A 7 -9.48 -6.55 5.43
CA TYR A 7 -8.53 -5.44 5.55
C TYR A 7 -7.26 -5.67 4.71
N ARG A 8 -6.79 -6.92 4.62
CA ARG A 8 -5.68 -7.29 3.74
C ARG A 8 -6.02 -7.05 2.28
N GLU A 9 -7.21 -7.45 1.86
CA GLU A 9 -7.70 -7.32 0.48
C GLU A 9 -7.87 -5.85 0.12
N GLN A 10 -8.33 -5.03 1.07
CA GLN A 10 -8.39 -3.57 0.92
C GLN A 10 -6.98 -2.97 0.74
N LEU A 11 -6.03 -3.27 1.63
CA LEU A 11 -4.64 -2.79 1.49
C LEU A 11 -4.00 -3.20 0.16
N LEU A 12 -4.26 -4.43 -0.30
CA LEU A 12 -3.79 -4.91 -1.61
C LEU A 12 -4.45 -4.14 -2.76
N SER A 13 -5.74 -3.87 -2.65
CA SER A 13 -6.48 -3.09 -3.65
C SER A 13 -5.96 -1.65 -3.72
N ASP A 14 -5.72 -1.03 -2.57
CA ASP A 14 -5.22 0.34 -2.47
C ASP A 14 -3.81 0.47 -3.06
N ALA A 15 -2.91 -0.47 -2.77
CA ALA A 15 -1.57 -0.50 -3.38
C ALA A 15 -1.61 -0.71 -4.90
N LYS A 16 -2.52 -1.56 -5.40
CA LYS A 16 -2.70 -1.75 -6.86
C LYS A 16 -3.23 -0.49 -7.52
N ARG A 17 -4.23 0.15 -6.90
CA ARG A 17 -4.84 1.38 -7.40
C ARG A 17 -3.82 2.50 -7.46
N SER A 18 -3.10 2.77 -6.36
CA SER A 18 -2.08 3.84 -6.34
C SER A 18 -0.99 3.64 -7.38
N ARG A 19 -0.61 2.38 -7.65
CA ARG A 19 0.36 2.08 -8.70
C ARG A 19 -0.20 2.40 -10.09
N ASN A 20 -1.45 2.04 -10.36
CA ASN A 20 -2.10 2.37 -11.63
C ASN A 20 -2.24 3.89 -11.79
N ASP A 21 -2.66 4.61 -10.73
CA ASP A 21 -2.79 6.07 -10.77
C ASP A 21 -1.45 6.76 -11.11
N VAL A 22 -0.34 6.26 -10.58
CA VAL A 22 1.02 6.72 -10.96
C VAL A 22 1.32 6.44 -12.43
N SER A 23 1.04 5.22 -12.90
CA SER A 23 1.27 4.84 -14.30
C SER A 23 0.44 5.67 -15.27
N ASP A 24 -0.85 5.86 -14.99
CA ASP A 24 -1.76 6.65 -15.82
C ASP A 24 -1.29 8.09 -15.92
N LEU A 25 -0.83 8.69 -14.81
CA LEU A 25 -0.30 10.05 -14.83
C LEU A 25 1.03 10.13 -15.58
N MET A 26 1.91 9.12 -15.49
CA MET A 26 3.14 9.09 -16.28
C MET A 26 2.87 9.11 -17.79
N GLU A 27 1.80 8.48 -18.23
CA GLU A 27 1.39 8.45 -19.64
C GLU A 27 0.71 9.77 -20.08
N GLN A 28 0.00 10.44 -19.17
CA GLN A 28 -0.80 11.64 -19.47
C GLN A 28 -0.11 12.97 -19.10
N ASN A 29 1.10 12.92 -18.57
CA ASN A 29 1.82 14.09 -18.05
C ASN A 29 2.06 15.15 -19.14
N SER A 30 1.56 16.37 -18.93
CA SER A 30 1.81 17.50 -19.86
C SER A 30 3.14 18.23 -19.59
N GLY A 31 3.83 17.88 -18.50
CA GLY A 31 5.06 18.52 -18.04
C GLY A 31 4.82 19.84 -17.30
N SER A 32 3.57 20.16 -16.96
CA SER A 32 3.22 21.36 -16.19
C SER A 32 3.66 21.24 -14.73
N GLU A 33 3.83 22.38 -14.04
CA GLU A 33 4.17 22.40 -12.60
C GLU A 33 3.10 21.67 -11.77
N ALA A 34 1.82 21.88 -12.10
CA ALA A 34 0.71 21.19 -11.44
C ALA A 34 0.76 19.66 -11.63
N ASP A 35 1.13 19.19 -12.82
CA ASP A 35 1.28 17.74 -13.07
C ASP A 35 2.47 17.15 -12.32
N MET A 36 3.56 17.92 -12.17
CA MET A 36 4.73 17.49 -11.40
C MET A 36 4.43 17.38 -9.90
N ASP A 37 3.67 18.32 -9.34
CA ASP A 37 3.20 18.27 -7.95
C ASP A 37 2.28 17.06 -7.72
N LEU A 38 1.30 16.88 -8.61
CA LEU A 38 0.40 15.72 -8.57
C LEU A 38 1.18 14.40 -8.70
N PHE A 39 2.16 14.35 -9.59
CA PHE A 39 3.01 13.17 -9.76
C PHE A 39 3.77 12.82 -8.48
N TYR A 40 4.36 13.83 -7.82
CA TYR A 40 5.04 13.60 -6.54
C TYR A 40 4.08 13.06 -5.48
N GLU A 41 2.87 13.63 -5.38
CA GLU A 41 1.86 13.17 -4.43
C GLU A 41 1.46 11.71 -4.67
N LEU A 42 1.20 11.33 -5.93
CA LEU A 42 0.83 9.96 -6.29
C LEU A 42 1.97 8.97 -6.03
N VAL A 43 3.21 9.34 -6.32
CA VAL A 43 4.39 8.50 -6.02
C VAL A 43 4.53 8.28 -4.52
N MET A 44 4.35 9.32 -3.71
CA MET A 44 4.42 9.21 -2.26
C MET A 44 3.27 8.37 -1.69
N THR A 45 2.08 8.51 -2.27
CA THR A 45 0.92 7.70 -1.92
C THR A 45 1.16 6.23 -2.26
N ASN A 46 1.68 5.93 -3.45
CA ASN A 46 2.00 4.55 -3.84
C ASN A 46 3.00 3.89 -2.89
N ARG A 47 4.10 4.59 -2.55
CA ARG A 47 5.08 4.09 -1.58
C ARG A 47 4.48 3.78 -0.23
N LYS A 48 3.60 4.65 0.28
CA LYS A 48 2.92 4.43 1.57
C LYS A 48 1.99 3.23 1.51
N SER A 49 1.22 3.06 0.43
CA SER A 49 0.32 1.92 0.25
C SER A 49 1.06 0.58 0.16
N GLU A 50 2.16 0.52 -0.60
CA GLU A 50 3.01 -0.67 -0.69
C GLU A 50 3.63 -1.02 0.67
N TYR A 51 4.12 -0.01 1.39
CA TYR A 51 4.68 -0.18 2.74
C TYR A 51 3.63 -0.72 3.72
N ALA A 52 2.43 -0.14 3.75
CA ALA A 52 1.35 -0.55 4.64
C ALA A 52 0.93 -2.01 4.41
N PHE A 53 0.80 -2.43 3.14
CA PHE A 53 0.50 -3.82 2.81
C PHE A 53 1.60 -4.77 3.27
N THR A 54 2.87 -4.39 3.05
CA THR A 54 4.03 -5.20 3.43
C THR A 54 4.14 -5.36 4.95
N GLU A 55 4.00 -4.26 5.70
CA GLU A 55 4.02 -4.30 7.16
C GLU A 55 2.84 -5.07 7.74
N HIS A 56 1.66 -5.02 7.10
CA HIS A 56 0.53 -5.87 7.52
C HIS A 56 0.88 -7.37 7.45
N ILE A 57 1.53 -7.80 6.36
CA ILE A 57 2.00 -9.19 6.22
C ILE A 57 3.07 -9.50 7.26
N ARG A 58 4.06 -8.60 7.42
CA ARG A 58 5.17 -8.77 8.37
C ARG A 58 4.68 -8.90 9.80
N ALA A 59 3.79 -8.01 10.24
CA ALA A 59 3.19 -8.02 11.56
C ALA A 59 2.41 -9.31 11.81
N ARG A 60 1.60 -9.77 10.84
CA ARG A 60 0.91 -11.06 10.95
C ARG A 60 1.86 -12.24 11.10
N HIS A 61 2.96 -12.24 10.35
CA HIS A 61 3.97 -13.29 10.45
C HIS A 61 4.68 -13.27 11.81
N MET A 62 5.05 -12.08 12.31
CA MET A 62 5.63 -11.91 13.64
C MET A 62 4.69 -12.37 14.75
N LEU A 63 3.40 -12.04 14.66
CA LEU A 63 2.39 -12.50 15.62
C LEU A 63 2.27 -14.03 15.63
N LEU A 64 2.21 -14.65 14.45
CA LEU A 64 2.17 -16.11 14.33
C LEU A 64 3.42 -16.75 14.95
N LYS A 65 4.61 -16.22 14.61
CA LYS A 65 5.87 -16.70 15.18
C LYS A 65 5.89 -16.57 16.70
N SER A 66 5.52 -15.40 17.24
CA SER A 66 5.49 -15.17 18.68
C SER A 66 4.53 -16.12 19.41
N GLY A 67 3.40 -16.46 18.80
CA GLY A 67 2.47 -17.44 19.35
C GLY A 67 3.06 -18.85 19.41
N LEU A 68 3.77 -19.27 18.35
CA LEU A 68 4.45 -20.56 18.31
C LEU A 68 5.62 -20.63 19.32
N ASP A 69 6.41 -19.57 19.40
CA ASP A 69 7.54 -19.47 20.34
C ASP A 69 7.07 -19.44 21.81
N SER A 70 5.86 -18.91 22.09
CA SER A 70 5.29 -18.88 23.44
C SER A 70 4.69 -20.20 23.93
N GLY A 71 4.47 -21.16 23.02
CA GLY A 71 3.90 -22.47 23.32
C GLY A 71 4.94 -23.57 23.60
N GLN A 72 6.23 -23.26 23.45
CA GLN A 72 7.36 -24.10 23.84
C GLN A 72 7.85 -23.74 25.25
#